data_AF-A0AA95KBG4-F1
#
_entry.id   AF-A0AA95KBG4-F1
#
_cell.length_a   1.000
_cell.length_b   1.000
_cell.length_c   1.000
_cell.angle_alpha   90.00
_cell.angle_beta   90.00
_cell.angle_gamma   90.00
#
_symmetry.space_group_name_H-M   'P 1'
#
loop_
_entity.id
_entity.type
_entity.pdbx_description
1 polymer ?
#
loop_
_entity_poly.entity_id
_entity_poly.type
_entity_poly.pdbx_seq_one_letter_code
_entity_poly.pdbx_strand_id
1 'polypeptide(L)'
;MQINTKTFKSIKKEYPSLTENKLVNNPCLNIHIGAMILNRNFVRFGKNWQSVGMYNAGMQNNKTSIKNRYRYANLIYQKYKKLKLENTGEIKI
;
A
#
# COMPACT_ATOMS: atom_id res chain seq x y z
N MET A 1 -5.02 6.68 1.79
CA MET A 1 -3.76 5.91 1.75
C MET A 1 -2.55 6.77 2.15
N GLN A 2 -1.79 6.30 3.15
CA GLN A 2 -0.62 7.02 3.69
C GLN A 2 0.58 6.93 2.73
N ILE A 3 0.69 7.86 1.77
CA ILE A 3 1.83 7.96 0.84
C ILE A 3 2.91 8.83 1.50
N ASN A 4 4.11 8.29 1.71
CA ASN A 4 5.20 9.04 2.34
C ASN A 4 5.94 9.96 1.34
N THR A 5 6.65 10.96 1.86
CA THR A 5 7.38 11.96 1.07
C THR A 5 8.41 11.34 0.12
N LYS A 6 9.06 10.22 0.48
CA LYS A 6 10.03 9.55 -0.40
C LYS A 6 9.35 8.98 -1.65
N THR A 7 8.23 8.31 -1.48
CA THR A 7 7.41 7.75 -2.57
C THR A 7 6.77 8.86 -3.40
N PHE A 8 6.32 9.93 -2.74
CA PHE A 8 5.78 11.10 -3.42
C PHE A 8 6.84 11.76 -4.33
N LYS A 9 8.06 11.97 -3.82
CA LYS A 9 9.19 12.49 -4.61
C LYS A 9 9.51 11.62 -5.84
N SER A 10 9.40 10.29 -5.74
CA SER A 10 9.66 9.42 -6.89
C SER A 10 8.60 9.56 -7.99
N ILE A 11 7.32 9.65 -7.62
CA ILE A 11 6.24 9.76 -8.62
C ILE A 11 6.03 11.19 -9.13
N LYS A 12 6.45 12.22 -8.39
CA LYS A 12 6.26 13.63 -8.79
C LYS A 12 6.96 13.98 -10.10
N LYS A 13 8.04 13.27 -10.47
CA LYS A 13 8.69 13.40 -11.77
C LYS A 13 7.77 12.97 -12.92
N GLU A 14 6.93 11.96 -12.69
CA GLU A 14 5.96 11.44 -13.65
C GLU A 14 4.66 12.25 -13.64
N TYR A 15 4.30 12.85 -12.50
CA TYR A 15 3.09 13.65 -12.31
C TYR A 15 3.41 15.05 -11.75
N PRO A 16 3.92 15.99 -12.56
CA PRO A 16 4.37 17.30 -12.08
C PRO A 16 3.28 18.15 -11.42
N SER A 17 2.02 17.97 -11.83
CA SER A 17 0.85 18.69 -11.30
C SER A 17 0.30 18.12 -9.99
N LEU A 18 0.82 16.97 -9.54
CA LEU A 18 0.44 16.34 -8.28
C LEU A 18 1.13 17.04 -7.11
N THR A 19 0.36 17.40 -6.09
CA THR A 19 0.84 18.06 -4.88
C THR A 19 0.42 17.28 -3.63
N GLU A 20 1.19 17.41 -2.55
CA GLU A 20 0.83 16.80 -1.26
C GLU A 20 -0.52 17.32 -0.77
N ASN A 21 -0.80 18.62 -0.95
CA ASN A 21 -2.08 19.23 -0.62
C ASN A 21 -3.26 18.57 -1.36
N LYS A 22 -3.11 18.26 -2.65
CA LYS A 22 -4.12 17.54 -3.43
C LYS A 22 -4.31 16.11 -2.89
N LEU A 23 -3.23 15.43 -2.53
CA LEU A 23 -3.31 14.08 -1.96
C LEU A 23 -3.98 14.07 -0.58
N VAL A 24 -3.75 15.08 0.26
CA VAL A 24 -4.35 15.13 1.60
C VAL A 24 -5.84 15.50 1.53
N ASN A 25 -6.21 16.46 0.66
CA ASN A 25 -7.56 17.00 0.63
C ASN A 25 -8.51 16.31 -0.36
N ASN A 26 -8.01 15.48 -1.28
CA ASN A 26 -8.84 14.72 -2.21
C ASN A 26 -8.74 13.21 -1.92
N PRO A 27 -9.70 12.62 -1.19
CA PRO A 27 -9.64 11.22 -0.79
C PRO A 27 -9.68 10.25 -1.98
N CYS A 28 -10.45 10.56 -3.02
CA CYS A 28 -10.53 9.74 -4.23
C CYS A 28 -9.17 9.70 -4.96
N LEU A 29 -8.55 10.86 -5.16
CA LEU A 29 -7.21 10.96 -5.73
C LEU A 29 -6.18 10.22 -4.88
N ASN A 30 -6.27 10.35 -3.57
CA ASN A 30 -5.37 9.67 -2.65
C ASN A 30 -5.46 8.15 -2.76
N ILE A 31 -6.67 7.59 -2.78
CA ILE A 31 -6.92 6.16 -2.96
C ILE A 31 -6.42 5.71 -4.33
N HIS A 32 -6.71 6.48 -5.39
CA HIS A 32 -6.27 6.17 -6.75
C HIS A 32 -4.75 6.08 -6.86
N ILE A 33 -4.02 7.11 -6.37
CA ILE A 33 -2.55 7.12 -6.42
C ILE A 33 -1.96 6.01 -5.54
N GLY A 34 -2.53 5.76 -4.36
CA GLY A 34 -2.09 4.67 -3.50
C GLY A 34 -2.28 3.30 -4.14
N ALA A 35 -3.42 3.06 -4.80
CA ALA A 35 -3.70 1.84 -5.55
C ALA A 35 -2.76 1.67 -6.75
N MET A 36 -2.48 2.75 -7.48
CA MET A 36 -1.50 2.75 -8.56
C MET A 36 -0.10 2.35 -8.07
N ILE A 37 0.37 2.92 -6.96
CA ILE A 37 1.68 2.56 -6.36
C ILE A 37 1.70 1.09 -5.96
N LEU A 38 0.65 0.59 -5.31
CA LEU A 38 0.54 -0.82 -4.94
C LEU A 38 0.54 -1.73 -6.18
N ASN A 39 -0.16 -1.34 -7.24
CA ASN A 39 -0.17 -2.10 -8.49
C ASN A 39 1.22 -2.19 -9.13
N ARG A 40 2.03 -1.13 -9.06
CA ARG A 40 3.44 -1.18 -9.52
C ARG A 40 4.25 -2.23 -8.77
N ASN A 41 4.02 -2.40 -7.46
CA ASN A 41 4.64 -3.50 -6.71
C ASN A 41 4.17 -4.86 -7.22
N PHE A 42 2.87 -5.03 -7.47
CA PHE A 42 2.32 -6.29 -7.98
C PHE A 42 2.84 -6.65 -9.37
N VAL A 43 2.93 -5.69 -10.28
CA VAL A 43 3.48 -5.90 -11.62
C VAL A 43 4.94 -6.34 -11.53
N ARG A 44 5.73 -5.78 -10.60
CA ARG A 44 7.16 -6.05 -10.50
C ARG A 44 7.52 -7.30 -9.68
N PHE A 45 6.76 -7.61 -8.63
CA PHE A 45 7.11 -8.63 -7.64
C PHE A 45 6.02 -9.68 -7.41
N GLY A 46 4.94 -9.63 -8.21
CA GLY A 46 3.79 -10.54 -8.11
C GLY A 46 2.74 -10.09 -7.10
N LYS A 47 1.52 -10.62 -7.27
CA LYS A 47 0.37 -10.39 -6.38
C LYS A 47 0.49 -11.26 -5.13
N ASN A 48 1.22 -10.77 -4.13
CA ASN A 48 1.45 -11.48 -2.87
C ASN A 48 1.55 -10.49 -1.69
N TRP A 49 1.56 -11.02 -0.47
CA TRP A 49 1.64 -10.24 0.76
C TRP A 49 2.96 -9.47 0.91
N GLN A 50 4.07 -9.97 0.34
CA GLN A 50 5.33 -9.24 0.36
C GLN A 50 5.23 -7.94 -0.44
N SER A 51 4.57 -7.95 -1.61
CA SER A 51 4.32 -6.76 -2.42
C SER A 51 3.42 -5.73 -1.72
N VAL A 52 2.47 -6.19 -0.87
CA VAL A 52 1.71 -5.33 0.04
C VAL A 52 2.63 -4.71 1.10
N GLY A 53 3.53 -5.52 1.70
CA GLY A 53 4.54 -5.05 2.63
C GLY A 53 5.46 -3.97 2.04
N MET A 54 5.87 -4.14 0.78
CA MET A 54 6.74 -3.19 0.05
C MET A 54 6.12 -1.80 -0.08
N TYR A 55 4.79 -1.68 -0.10
CA TYR A 55 4.12 -0.38 -0.11
C TYR A 55 4.51 0.46 1.13
N ASN A 56 4.61 -0.18 2.30
CA ASN A 56 4.93 0.49 3.55
C ASN A 56 6.44 0.64 3.80
N ALA A 57 7.22 -0.41 3.51
CA ALA A 57 8.63 -0.50 3.92
C ALA A 57 9.64 -0.43 2.77
N GLY A 58 9.17 -0.22 1.54
CA GLY A 58 10.00 -0.11 0.34
C GLY A 58 10.57 -1.45 -0.15
N MET A 59 11.36 -1.38 -1.23
CA MET A 59 11.90 -2.53 -1.96
C MET A 59 13.34 -2.91 -1.54
N GLN A 60 13.95 -2.16 -0.62
CA GLN A 60 15.33 -2.42 -0.22
C GLN A 60 15.44 -3.75 0.53
N ASN A 61 16.44 -4.56 0.20
CA ASN A 61 16.68 -5.86 0.83
C ASN A 61 17.66 -5.77 2.01
N ASN A 62 17.43 -4.80 2.91
CA ASN A 62 18.12 -4.75 4.19
C ASN A 62 17.25 -5.39 5.29
N LYS A 63 17.89 -5.83 6.39
CA LYS A 63 17.23 -6.55 7.50
C LYS A 63 16.00 -5.79 8.04
N THR A 64 16.12 -4.48 8.22
CA THR A 64 15.04 -3.63 8.75
C THR A 64 13.85 -3.55 7.80
N SER A 65 14.06 -3.31 6.51
CA SER A 65 12.99 -3.24 5.52
C SER A 65 12.29 -4.58 5.36
N ILE A 66 13.04 -5.69 5.31
CA ILE A 66 12.47 -7.05 5.24
C ILE A 66 11.55 -7.30 6.45
N LYS A 67 12.04 -7.03 7.67
CA LYS A 67 11.25 -7.17 8.91
C LYS A 67 9.98 -6.34 8.87
N ASN A 68 10.07 -5.08 8.44
CA ASN A 68 8.94 -4.17 8.37
C ASN A 68 7.92 -4.57 7.29
N ARG A 69 8.37 -5.08 6.14
CA ARG A 69 7.48 -5.63 5.09
C ARG A 69 6.63 -6.76 5.64
N TYR A 70 7.25 -7.74 6.30
CA TYR A 70 6.52 -8.86 6.90
C TYR A 70 5.54 -8.41 8.00
N ARG A 71 5.99 -7.52 8.88
CA ARG A 71 5.12 -6.96 9.94
C ARG A 71 3.89 -6.29 9.35
N TYR A 72 4.07 -5.39 8.39
CA TYR A 72 2.96 -4.68 7.76
C TYR A 72 2.06 -5.62 6.96
N ALA A 73 2.63 -6.54 6.19
CA ALA A 73 1.89 -7.52 5.42
C ALA A 73 0.99 -8.39 6.30
N ASN A 74 1.50 -8.85 7.45
CA ASN A 74 0.70 -9.61 8.41
C ASN A 74 -0.47 -8.79 8.97
N LEU A 75 -0.23 -7.52 9.33
CA LEU A 75 -1.30 -6.62 9.82
C LEU A 75 -2.42 -6.46 8.79
N ILE A 76 -2.08 -6.30 7.51
CA ILE A 76 -3.08 -6.17 6.44
C ILE A 76 -3.77 -7.50 6.16
N TYR A 77 -3.05 -8.61 6.18
CA TYR A 77 -3.62 -9.95 5.99
C TYR A 77 -4.71 -10.25 7.02
N GLN A 78 -4.47 -9.97 8.31
CA GLN A 78 -5.46 -10.21 9.35
C GLN A 78 -6.73 -9.36 9.16
N LYS A 79 -6.57 -8.08 8.79
CA LYS A 79 -7.69 -7.19 8.47
C LYS A 79 -8.46 -7.68 7.24
N TYR A 80 -7.76 -8.06 6.18
CA TYR A 80 -8.36 -8.59 4.96
C TYR A 80 -9.15 -9.86 5.24
N LYS A 81 -8.61 -10.79 6.03
CA LYS A 81 -9.29 -12.03 6.41
C LYS A 81 -10.59 -11.72 7.16
N LYS A 82 -10.56 -10.82 8.15
CA LYS A 82 -11.75 -10.39 8.89
C LYS A 82 -12.82 -9.81 7.95
N LEU A 83 -12.44 -8.86 7.09
CA LEU A 83 -13.35 -8.25 6.12
C LEU A 83 -13.92 -9.28 5.13
N LYS A 84 -13.13 -10.28 4.73
CA LYS A 84 -13.62 -11.34 3.85
C LYS A 84 -14.66 -12.21 4.52
N LEU A 85 -14.46 -12.58 5.78
CA LEU A 85 -15.43 -13.36 6.57
C LEU A 85 -16.72 -12.58 6.85
N GLU A 86 -16.61 -11.27 7.13
CA GLU A 86 -17.78 -10.40 7.28
C GLU A 86 -18.59 -10.30 5.98
N ASN A 87 -17.91 -10.18 4.84
CA ASN A 87 -18.57 -10.04 3.53
C ASN A 87 -19.15 -11.36 3.00
N THR A 88 -18.72 -12.54 3.48
CA THR A 88 -19.31 -13.83 3.11
C THR A 88 -20.55 -14.19 3.94
N GLY A 89 -20.94 -13.35 4.90
CA GLY A 89 -22.09 -13.63 5.79
C GLY A 89 -21.81 -14.74 6.82
N GLU A 90 -20.55 -15.17 6.97
CA GLU A 90 -20.14 -16.28 7.84
C GLU A 90 -19.81 -15.85 9.28
N ILE A 91 -20.25 -14.67 9.71
CA ILE A 91 -20.22 -14.28 11.12
C ILE A 91 -21.65 -14.32 11.67
N LYS A 92 -22.06 -15.53 12.07
CA LYS A 92 -22.92 -15.73 13.24
C LYS A 92 -22.03 -16.23 14.36
N ILE A 93 -21.96 -15.44 15.43
CA ILE A 93 -22.08 -15.75 16.87
C ILE A 93 -21.51 -14.54 17.61
#